data_AF-A0A2E5BRA4-F1
#
_entry.id   AF-A0A2E5BRA4-F1
#
_cell.length_a   1.000
_cell.length_b   1.000
_cell.length_c   1.000
_cell.angle_alpha   90.00
_cell.angle_beta   90.00
_cell.angle_gamma   90.00
#
_symmetry.space_group_name_H-M   'P 1'
#
loop_
_entity.id
_entity.type
_entity.pdbx_description
1 polymer ?
#
loop_
_entity_poly.entity_id
_entity_poly.type
_entity_poly.pdbx_seq_one_letter_code
_entity_poly.pdbx_strand_id
1 'polypeptide(L)'
;MMDRLKHLLGLRALPKDLSYEKARSVLEEQNLKARKELASREDAAPEMLYYLSDDETVDVRRAVAANPATPIKASEKLADDPADDVRAELARRIARLVPGADEHMQADLRQRVIVLLEKLAEDRLPRVRAIISDEIKSSQNVPRHIVKKLAHDSELSVCAPVLEYSPLLSDTDLMELIAGSAVNGASEAIAKRAHLSSDVADAVARTLDVAAVTNLLSNPNAQIREDTLDQIINMAVDEDLLHEPLVLRPNLSMRAVRRIASFVARALLEQLLEQSDLDDGTRKQVQKKVLERVEKEDIDAPKTDIKLATVRKLYEEGKLDDKAVAKLALPGGKEAVALALALLTKEPVQKIAKIAESRSPEAITSVCWLAKLSMRTAHAVQKTFLVPYDKLLLPRGGFDYPLEEKKMVWQLEFLGLSSD
;
A
#
# COMPACT_ATOMS: atom_id res chain seq x y z
N MET A 1 -34.01 61.10 -2.87
CA MET A 1 -32.60 61.54 -3.04
C MET A 1 -31.61 60.51 -2.49
N MET A 2 -31.77 60.04 -1.24
CA MET A 2 -30.91 59.00 -0.64
C MET A 2 -30.89 57.66 -1.42
N ASP A 3 -31.99 57.30 -2.08
CA ASP A 3 -32.10 56.03 -2.80
C ASP A 3 -31.32 56.01 -4.13
N ARG A 4 -31.17 57.18 -4.78
CA ARG A 4 -30.29 57.36 -5.95
C ARG A 4 -28.82 57.43 -5.55
N LEU A 5 -28.51 57.96 -4.36
CA LEU A 5 -27.16 57.99 -3.83
C LEU A 5 -26.65 56.57 -3.50
N LYS A 6 -27.50 55.72 -2.92
CA LYS A 6 -27.18 54.29 -2.65
C LYS A 6 -26.99 53.47 -3.93
N HIS A 7 -27.69 53.84 -5.00
CA HIS A 7 -27.52 53.27 -6.34
C HIS A 7 -26.16 53.66 -6.94
N LEU A 8 -25.78 54.95 -6.86
CA LEU A 8 -24.46 55.45 -7.24
C LEU A 8 -23.29 54.92 -6.38
N LEU A 9 -23.54 54.63 -5.10
CA LEU A 9 -22.55 54.10 -4.15
C LEU A 9 -22.47 52.56 -4.15
N GLY A 10 -23.24 51.88 -5.02
CA GLY A 10 -23.21 50.43 -5.17
C GLY A 10 -23.62 49.61 -3.95
N LEU A 11 -24.41 50.21 -3.04
CA LEU A 11 -24.80 49.60 -1.78
C LEU A 11 -26.09 48.78 -1.84
N ARG A 12 -26.80 48.78 -2.98
CA ARG A 12 -28.10 48.09 -3.13
C ARG A 12 -27.92 46.77 -3.87
N ALA A 13 -28.51 45.70 -3.31
CA ALA A 13 -28.59 44.40 -3.97
C ALA A 13 -29.41 44.49 -5.26
N LEU A 14 -29.12 43.60 -6.21
CA LEU A 14 -29.88 43.49 -7.46
C LEU A 14 -31.33 43.08 -7.16
N PRO A 15 -32.29 43.51 -8.01
CA PRO A 15 -33.69 43.12 -7.84
C PRO A 15 -33.86 41.60 -7.89
N LYS A 16 -34.90 41.07 -7.23
CA LYS A 16 -35.18 39.62 -7.27
C LYS A 16 -35.38 39.12 -8.70
N ASP A 17 -36.12 39.86 -9.52
CA ASP A 17 -36.29 39.57 -10.94
C ASP A 17 -35.30 40.42 -11.75
N LEU A 18 -34.35 39.76 -12.41
CA LEU A 18 -33.31 40.44 -13.18
C LEU A 18 -33.72 40.59 -14.64
N SER A 19 -34.04 41.82 -15.05
CA SER A 19 -34.24 42.11 -16.48
C SER A 19 -32.91 42.13 -17.23
N TYR A 20 -32.94 41.78 -18.51
CA TYR A 20 -31.77 41.80 -19.40
C TYR A 20 -31.09 43.18 -19.43
N GLU A 21 -31.88 44.25 -19.55
CA GLU A 21 -31.37 45.63 -19.55
C GLU A 21 -30.67 45.99 -18.23
N LYS A 22 -31.22 45.54 -17.09
CA LYS A 22 -30.59 45.79 -15.80
C LYS A 22 -29.31 44.99 -15.64
N ALA A 23 -29.29 43.72 -16.03
CA ALA A 23 -28.07 42.91 -16.06
C ALA A 23 -26.98 43.56 -16.92
N ARG A 24 -27.35 44.09 -18.11
CA ARG A 24 -26.43 44.78 -18.99
C ARG A 24 -25.86 46.06 -18.36
N SER A 25 -26.70 46.87 -17.72
CA SER A 25 -26.25 48.10 -17.05
C SER A 25 -25.18 47.84 -15.99
N VAL A 26 -25.26 46.70 -15.30
CA VAL A 26 -24.29 46.31 -14.25
C VAL A 26 -22.91 46.03 -14.84
N LEU A 27 -22.83 45.55 -16.09
CA LEU A 27 -21.56 45.31 -16.77
C LEU A 27 -20.87 46.63 -17.17
N GLU A 28 -21.64 47.67 -17.45
CA GLU A 28 -21.14 49.00 -17.81
C GLU A 28 -20.76 49.83 -16.56
N GLU A 29 -21.33 49.50 -15.39
CA GLU A 29 -21.03 50.15 -14.12
C GLU A 29 -19.70 49.65 -13.50
N GLN A 30 -18.87 50.56 -12.96
CA GLN A 30 -17.65 50.22 -12.20
C GLN A 30 -17.93 49.69 -10.78
N ASN A 31 -19.06 49.01 -10.58
CA ASN A 31 -19.50 48.53 -9.28
C ASN A 31 -19.17 47.05 -9.09
N LEU A 32 -18.06 46.79 -8.40
CA LEU A 32 -17.60 45.43 -8.08
C LEU A 32 -18.68 44.58 -7.41
N LYS A 33 -19.41 45.14 -6.43
CA LYS A 33 -20.41 44.38 -5.66
C LYS A 33 -21.55 43.91 -6.55
N ALA A 34 -22.03 44.77 -7.44
CA ALA A 34 -23.11 44.43 -8.38
C ALA A 34 -22.63 43.42 -9.44
N ARG A 35 -21.41 43.56 -9.98
CA ARG A 35 -20.86 42.58 -10.94
C ARG A 35 -20.67 41.21 -10.31
N LYS A 36 -20.15 41.15 -9.08
CA LYS A 36 -20.02 39.90 -8.31
C LYS A 36 -21.38 39.27 -8.02
N GLU A 37 -22.38 40.07 -7.63
CA GLU A 37 -23.74 39.58 -7.41
C GLU A 37 -24.33 39.02 -8.70
N LEU A 38 -24.21 39.73 -9.83
CA LEU A 38 -24.64 39.25 -11.14
C LEU A 38 -23.94 37.94 -11.53
N ALA A 39 -22.63 37.83 -11.30
CA ALA A 39 -21.86 36.62 -11.59
C ALA A 39 -22.33 35.39 -10.78
N SER A 40 -22.90 35.58 -9.59
CA SER A 40 -23.40 34.49 -8.73
C SER A 40 -24.86 34.09 -9.00
N ARG A 41 -25.57 34.78 -9.91
CA ARG A 41 -26.98 34.54 -10.18
C ARG A 41 -27.20 33.41 -11.19
N GLU A 42 -28.04 32.45 -10.84
CA GLU A 42 -28.41 31.33 -11.73
C GLU A 42 -29.30 31.76 -12.90
N ASP A 43 -30.04 32.86 -12.76
CA ASP A 43 -30.88 33.46 -13.81
C ASP A 43 -30.13 34.47 -14.69
N ALA A 44 -28.81 34.62 -14.50
CA ALA A 44 -27.98 35.46 -15.37
C ALA A 44 -27.87 34.83 -16.77
N ALA A 45 -28.05 35.66 -17.80
CA ALA A 45 -27.94 35.19 -19.18
C ALA A 45 -26.51 34.69 -19.49
N PRO A 46 -26.34 33.59 -20.25
CA PRO A 46 -25.03 32.99 -20.52
C PRO A 46 -24.00 33.95 -21.12
N GLU A 47 -24.42 34.88 -21.98
CA GLU A 47 -23.54 35.88 -22.60
C GLU A 47 -22.97 36.86 -21.58
N MET A 48 -23.72 37.16 -20.52
CA MET A 48 -23.26 38.04 -19.43
C MET A 48 -22.22 37.32 -18.57
N LEU A 49 -22.44 36.04 -18.27
CA LEU A 49 -21.45 35.21 -17.57
C LEU A 49 -20.19 35.01 -18.41
N TYR A 50 -20.34 34.87 -19.73
CA TYR A 50 -19.20 34.85 -20.65
C TYR A 50 -18.42 36.16 -20.61
N TYR A 51 -19.08 37.32 -20.66
CA TYR A 51 -18.42 38.62 -20.54
C TYR A 51 -17.70 38.78 -19.18
N LEU A 52 -18.35 38.40 -18.08
CA LEU A 52 -17.77 38.48 -16.73
C LEU A 52 -16.62 37.48 -16.49
N SER A 53 -16.42 36.49 -17.37
CA SER A 53 -15.25 35.62 -17.31
C SER A 53 -13.94 36.35 -17.66
N ASP A 54 -14.03 37.55 -18.23
CA ASP A 54 -12.91 38.47 -18.50
C ASP A 54 -12.76 39.59 -17.46
N ASP A 55 -13.59 39.61 -16.41
CA ASP A 55 -13.59 40.71 -15.45
C ASP A 55 -12.19 40.87 -14.83
N GLU A 56 -11.71 42.11 -14.70
CA GLU A 56 -10.41 42.41 -14.10
C GLU A 56 -10.28 41.86 -12.67
N THR A 57 -11.41 41.72 -11.96
CA THR A 57 -11.44 41.29 -10.57
C THR A 57 -11.58 39.78 -10.43
N VAL A 58 -10.59 39.17 -9.77
CA VAL A 58 -10.55 37.72 -9.47
C VAL A 58 -11.83 37.23 -8.80
N ASP A 59 -12.37 38.02 -7.87
CA ASP A 59 -13.57 37.68 -7.09
C ASP A 59 -14.84 37.54 -7.96
N VAL A 60 -14.92 38.27 -9.07
CA VAL A 60 -16.01 38.17 -10.05
C VAL A 60 -15.81 36.95 -10.92
N ARG A 61 -14.61 36.74 -11.48
CA ARG A 61 -14.29 35.56 -12.28
C ARG A 61 -14.47 34.26 -11.49
N ARG A 62 -14.13 34.26 -10.20
CA ARG A 62 -14.37 33.13 -9.28
C ARG A 62 -15.87 32.86 -9.11
N ALA A 63 -16.69 33.90 -8.97
CA ALA A 63 -18.15 33.76 -8.92
C ALA A 63 -18.71 33.17 -10.22
N VAL A 64 -18.20 33.59 -11.38
CA VAL A 64 -18.55 32.99 -12.68
C VAL A 64 -18.12 31.52 -12.73
N ALA A 65 -16.92 31.17 -12.27
CA ALA A 65 -16.41 29.79 -12.26
C ALA A 65 -17.29 28.84 -11.42
N ALA A 66 -17.83 29.34 -10.30
CA ALA A 66 -18.71 28.58 -9.41
C ALA A 66 -20.17 28.50 -9.90
N ASN A 67 -20.60 29.38 -10.81
CA ASN A 67 -22.01 29.49 -11.22
C ASN A 67 -22.43 28.30 -12.12
N PRO A 68 -23.50 27.55 -11.77
CA PRO A 68 -24.03 26.45 -12.59
C PRO A 68 -24.42 26.85 -14.01
N ALA A 69 -24.94 28.08 -14.20
CA ALA A 69 -25.39 28.62 -15.48
C ALA A 69 -24.24 29.06 -16.40
N THR A 70 -22.99 29.06 -15.92
CA THR A 70 -21.84 29.50 -16.72
C THR A 70 -21.64 28.60 -17.94
N PRO A 71 -21.68 29.17 -19.17
CA PRO A 71 -21.61 28.38 -20.38
C PRO A 71 -20.23 27.74 -20.55
N ILE A 72 -20.19 26.59 -21.23
CA ILE A 72 -18.97 25.80 -21.43
C ILE A 72 -17.82 26.61 -22.07
N LYS A 73 -18.11 27.57 -22.97
CA LYS A 73 -17.09 28.46 -23.55
C LYS A 73 -16.41 29.36 -22.52
N ALA A 74 -17.16 29.83 -21.51
CA ALA A 74 -16.59 30.60 -20.40
C ALA A 74 -15.77 29.68 -19.48
N SER A 75 -16.27 28.47 -19.22
CA SER A 75 -15.55 27.44 -18.46
C SER A 75 -14.19 27.09 -19.07
N GLU A 76 -14.14 26.87 -20.40
CA GLU A 76 -12.89 26.59 -21.13
C GLU A 76 -11.86 27.71 -20.97
N LYS A 77 -12.34 28.96 -20.96
CA LYS A 77 -11.49 30.13 -20.74
C LYS A 77 -10.98 30.22 -19.31
N LEU A 78 -11.88 30.04 -18.32
CA LEU A 78 -11.55 30.09 -16.90
C LEU A 78 -10.61 28.95 -16.47
N ALA A 79 -10.52 27.88 -17.27
CA ALA A 79 -9.55 26.80 -17.07
C ALA A 79 -8.10 27.28 -17.16
N ASP A 80 -7.84 28.37 -17.88
CA ASP A 80 -6.53 29.00 -18.03
C ASP A 80 -6.37 30.25 -17.16
N ASP A 81 -7.30 30.51 -16.22
CA ASP A 81 -7.26 31.72 -15.41
C ASP A 81 -5.95 31.80 -14.62
N PRO A 82 -5.28 32.97 -14.56
CA PRO A 82 -4.04 33.11 -13.79
C PRO A 82 -4.25 32.85 -12.29
N ALA A 83 -5.44 33.16 -11.76
CA ALA A 83 -5.78 32.97 -10.36
C ALA A 83 -6.16 31.51 -10.08
N ASP A 84 -5.49 30.92 -9.10
CA ASP A 84 -5.71 29.55 -8.66
C ASP A 84 -7.09 29.33 -8.04
N ASP A 85 -7.60 30.30 -7.26
CA ASP A 85 -8.94 30.22 -6.67
C ASP A 85 -10.05 30.14 -7.72
N VAL A 86 -9.87 30.77 -8.90
CA VAL A 86 -10.83 30.67 -10.01
C VAL A 86 -10.82 29.27 -10.59
N ARG A 87 -9.62 28.73 -10.88
CA ARG A 87 -9.47 27.37 -11.40
C ARG A 87 -9.95 26.30 -10.40
N ALA A 88 -9.76 26.53 -9.10
CA ALA A 88 -10.23 25.66 -8.03
C ALA A 88 -11.77 25.59 -7.95
N GLU A 89 -12.47 26.74 -8.04
CA GLU A 89 -13.94 26.75 -8.10
C GLU A 89 -14.47 26.12 -9.38
N LEU A 90 -13.79 26.37 -10.52
CA LEU A 90 -14.14 25.71 -11.77
C LEU A 90 -13.98 24.20 -11.65
N ALA A 91 -12.87 23.71 -11.11
CA ALA A 91 -12.60 22.29 -10.88
C ALA A 91 -13.71 21.63 -10.07
N ARG A 92 -14.13 22.26 -8.97
CA ARG A 92 -15.23 21.77 -8.13
C ARG A 92 -16.53 21.63 -8.93
N ARG A 93 -16.90 22.65 -9.71
CA ARG A 93 -18.11 22.63 -10.52
C ARG A 93 -18.04 21.55 -11.61
N ILE A 94 -16.96 21.53 -12.39
CA ILE A 94 -16.81 20.61 -13.52
C ILE A 94 -16.76 19.15 -13.05
N ALA A 95 -16.04 18.85 -11.96
CA ALA A 95 -15.96 17.51 -11.41
C ALA A 95 -17.32 16.97 -10.94
N ARG A 96 -18.22 17.84 -10.45
CA ARG A 96 -19.59 17.47 -10.07
C ARG A 96 -20.52 17.25 -11.26
N LEU A 97 -20.27 17.92 -12.38
CA LEU A 97 -21.08 17.75 -13.60
C LEU A 97 -20.83 16.42 -14.29
N VAL A 98 -19.62 15.85 -14.22
CA VAL A 98 -19.28 14.62 -14.95
C VAL A 98 -20.03 13.37 -14.46
N PRO A 99 -20.12 13.08 -13.14
CA PRO A 99 -20.89 11.94 -12.63
C PRO A 99 -22.38 11.96 -13.03
N GLY A 100 -22.95 13.17 -13.15
CA GLY A 100 -24.34 13.42 -13.54
C GLY A 100 -24.57 13.68 -15.04
N ALA A 101 -23.54 13.63 -15.88
CA ALA A 101 -23.67 13.73 -17.33
C ALA A 101 -24.24 12.42 -17.87
N ASP A 102 -25.56 12.31 -17.83
CA ASP A 102 -26.34 11.19 -18.34
C ASP A 102 -26.27 11.06 -19.87
N GLU A 103 -26.92 10.02 -20.41
CA GLU A 103 -27.05 9.82 -21.86
C GLU A 103 -27.88 10.92 -22.57
N HIS A 104 -28.60 11.76 -21.81
CA HIS A 104 -29.39 12.87 -22.35
C HIS A 104 -28.55 14.13 -22.56
N MET A 105 -27.36 14.21 -21.96
CA MET A 105 -26.38 15.24 -22.26
C MET A 105 -25.93 15.12 -23.71
N GLN A 106 -25.97 16.23 -24.46
CA GLN A 106 -25.46 16.25 -25.83
C GLN A 106 -24.01 15.76 -25.88
N ALA A 107 -23.72 14.82 -26.79
CA ALA A 107 -22.41 14.17 -26.90
C ALA A 107 -21.25 15.17 -27.00
N ASP A 108 -21.41 16.23 -27.78
CA ASP A 108 -20.41 17.29 -27.93
C ASP A 108 -20.14 18.03 -26.63
N LEU A 109 -21.19 18.33 -25.86
CA LEU A 109 -21.06 19.01 -24.56
C LEU A 109 -20.36 18.09 -23.55
N ARG A 110 -20.74 16.81 -23.52
CA ARG A 110 -20.08 15.80 -22.69
C ARG A 110 -18.58 15.71 -22.99
N GLN A 111 -18.22 15.66 -24.27
CA GLN A 111 -16.82 15.61 -24.69
C GLN A 111 -16.03 16.84 -24.23
N ARG A 112 -16.60 18.04 -24.38
CA ARG A 112 -15.96 19.29 -23.94
C ARG A 112 -15.78 19.35 -22.42
N VAL A 113 -16.76 18.87 -21.66
CA VAL A 113 -16.65 18.77 -20.19
C VAL A 113 -15.55 17.78 -19.79
N ILE A 114 -15.43 16.65 -20.49
CA ILE A 114 -14.34 15.66 -20.25
C ILE A 114 -12.97 16.29 -20.53
N VAL A 115 -12.80 16.98 -21.67
CA VAL A 115 -11.54 17.68 -21.99
C VAL A 115 -11.19 18.71 -20.91
N LEU A 116 -12.19 19.42 -20.41
CA LEU A 116 -11.99 20.39 -19.33
C LEU A 116 -11.62 19.71 -18.00
N LEU A 117 -12.25 18.58 -17.67
CA LEU A 117 -11.90 17.78 -16.49
C LEU A 117 -10.45 17.29 -16.58
N GLU A 118 -10.04 16.76 -17.73
CA GLU A 118 -8.68 16.29 -17.98
C GLU A 118 -7.66 17.43 -17.81
N LYS A 119 -7.95 18.60 -18.39
CA LYS A 119 -7.11 19.79 -18.23
C LYS A 119 -6.94 20.22 -16.77
N LEU A 120 -8.03 20.22 -15.98
CA LEU A 120 -7.98 20.60 -14.56
C LEU A 120 -7.33 19.53 -13.69
N ALA A 121 -7.43 18.25 -14.08
CA ALA A 121 -6.66 17.15 -13.49
C ALA A 121 -5.16 17.23 -13.83
N GLU A 122 -4.76 18.06 -14.78
CA GLU A 122 -3.38 18.35 -15.16
C GLU A 122 -2.89 19.71 -14.65
N ASP A 123 -3.67 20.39 -13.80
CA ASP A 123 -3.31 21.71 -13.31
C ASP A 123 -1.96 21.68 -12.58
N ARG A 124 -1.15 22.72 -12.81
CA ARG A 124 0.15 22.91 -12.14
C ARG A 124 0.05 22.93 -10.61
N LEU A 125 -1.09 23.33 -10.05
CA LEU A 125 -1.28 23.39 -8.60
C LEU A 125 -1.91 22.10 -8.07
N PRO A 126 -1.24 21.41 -7.12
CA PRO A 126 -1.78 20.21 -6.48
C PRO A 126 -3.18 20.42 -5.86
N ARG A 127 -3.44 21.61 -5.32
CA ARG A 127 -4.75 21.97 -4.74
C ARG A 127 -5.89 21.82 -5.74
N VAL A 128 -5.70 22.20 -7.00
CA VAL A 128 -6.75 22.09 -8.04
C VAL A 128 -6.97 20.63 -8.42
N ARG A 129 -5.87 19.88 -8.62
CA ARG A 129 -5.94 18.44 -8.92
C ARG A 129 -6.58 17.63 -7.77
N ALA A 130 -6.29 18.01 -6.53
CA ALA A 130 -6.87 17.39 -5.33
C ALA A 130 -8.39 17.60 -5.24
N ILE A 131 -8.88 18.79 -5.64
CA ILE A 131 -10.33 19.05 -5.76
C ILE A 131 -10.96 18.11 -6.79
N ILE A 132 -10.33 17.98 -7.97
CA ILE A 132 -10.82 17.04 -8.99
C ILE A 132 -10.87 15.62 -8.42
N SER A 133 -9.77 15.17 -7.82
CA SER A 133 -9.69 13.84 -7.21
C SER A 133 -10.79 13.62 -6.17
N ASP A 134 -10.98 14.55 -5.23
CA ASP A 134 -11.95 14.38 -4.14
C ASP A 134 -13.40 14.30 -4.63
N GLU A 135 -13.75 15.11 -5.64
CA GLU A 135 -15.10 15.15 -6.21
C GLU A 135 -15.41 13.93 -7.09
N ILE A 136 -14.42 13.36 -7.79
CA ILE A 136 -14.64 12.20 -8.67
C ILE A 136 -14.37 10.84 -8.00
N LYS A 137 -13.82 10.82 -6.78
CA LYS A 137 -13.25 9.61 -6.15
C LYS A 137 -14.16 8.41 -6.07
N SER A 138 -15.48 8.58 -6.06
CA SER A 138 -16.46 7.48 -5.98
C SER A 138 -17.29 7.31 -7.26
N SER A 139 -16.98 8.06 -8.32
CA SER A 139 -17.77 8.04 -9.56
C SER A 139 -17.40 6.88 -10.47
N GLN A 140 -18.43 6.22 -11.03
CA GLN A 140 -18.27 5.21 -12.07
C GLN A 140 -18.32 5.80 -13.49
N ASN A 141 -18.82 7.04 -13.62
CA ASN A 141 -19.12 7.69 -14.90
C ASN A 141 -18.02 8.66 -15.35
N VAL A 142 -16.76 8.36 -15.02
CA VAL A 142 -15.59 9.19 -15.37
C VAL A 142 -14.65 8.38 -16.26
N PRO A 143 -14.00 9.00 -17.26
CA PRO A 143 -13.00 8.31 -18.06
C PRO A 143 -11.88 7.71 -17.20
N ARG A 144 -11.66 6.41 -17.34
CA ARG A 144 -10.68 5.66 -16.52
C ARG A 144 -9.26 6.21 -16.59
N HIS A 145 -8.84 6.79 -17.73
CA HIS A 145 -7.51 7.35 -17.88
C HIS A 145 -7.25 8.55 -16.95
N ILE A 146 -8.28 9.36 -16.65
CA ILE A 146 -8.16 10.50 -15.72
C ILE A 146 -7.94 9.97 -14.29
N VAL A 147 -8.71 8.96 -13.88
CA VAL A 147 -8.54 8.31 -12.57
C VAL A 147 -7.14 7.70 -12.44
N LYS A 148 -6.68 6.97 -13.47
CA LYS A 148 -5.33 6.41 -13.48
C LYS A 148 -4.26 7.50 -13.36
N LYS A 149 -4.44 8.62 -14.05
CA LYS A 149 -3.50 9.74 -13.98
C LYS A 149 -3.40 10.33 -12.57
N LEU A 150 -4.53 10.60 -11.93
CA LEU A 150 -4.56 11.10 -10.55
C LEU A 150 -4.00 10.09 -9.56
N ALA A 151 -4.20 8.79 -9.79
CA ALA A 151 -3.64 7.73 -8.94
C ALA A 151 -2.09 7.67 -9.01
N HIS A 152 -1.49 8.10 -10.12
CA HIS A 152 -0.03 8.21 -10.29
C HIS A 152 0.52 9.60 -9.94
N ASP A 153 -0.31 10.49 -9.39
CA ASP A 153 0.14 11.83 -9.00
C ASP A 153 1.19 11.74 -7.88
N SER A 154 2.19 12.62 -7.93
CA SER A 154 3.26 12.68 -6.93
C SER A 154 2.81 13.23 -5.58
N GLU A 155 1.63 13.86 -5.52
CA GLU A 155 1.11 14.49 -4.33
C GLU A 155 0.07 13.59 -3.65
N LEU A 156 0.30 13.24 -2.39
CA LEU A 156 -0.59 12.36 -1.62
C LEU A 156 -2.03 12.91 -1.57
N SER A 157 -2.20 14.23 -1.45
CA SER A 157 -3.52 14.86 -1.44
C SER A 157 -4.32 14.68 -2.73
N VAL A 158 -3.63 14.33 -3.83
CA VAL A 158 -4.24 14.09 -5.15
C VAL A 158 -4.47 12.61 -5.38
N CYS A 159 -3.51 11.74 -5.09
CA CYS A 159 -3.68 10.31 -5.37
C CYS A 159 -4.51 9.60 -4.29
N ALA A 160 -4.40 9.96 -3.01
CA ALA A 160 -5.06 9.23 -1.92
C ALA A 160 -6.59 9.06 -2.10
N PRO A 161 -7.39 10.09 -2.47
CA PRO A 161 -8.83 9.92 -2.59
C PRO A 161 -9.22 8.90 -3.67
N VAL A 162 -8.58 8.92 -4.84
CA VAL A 162 -8.87 7.92 -5.89
C VAL A 162 -8.35 6.53 -5.53
N LEU A 163 -7.20 6.43 -4.86
CA LEU A 163 -6.66 5.16 -4.39
C LEU A 163 -7.59 4.49 -3.36
N GLU A 164 -8.19 5.28 -2.47
CA GLU A 164 -9.05 4.79 -1.39
C GLU A 164 -10.49 4.49 -1.84
N TYR A 165 -11.05 5.27 -2.78
CA TYR A 165 -12.50 5.20 -3.06
C TYR A 165 -12.85 4.81 -4.50
N SER A 166 -11.93 4.87 -5.46
CA SER A 166 -12.31 4.73 -6.87
C SER A 166 -12.69 3.29 -7.23
N PRO A 167 -13.88 3.06 -7.84
CA PRO A 167 -14.27 1.77 -8.36
C PRO A 167 -13.63 1.45 -9.73
N LEU A 168 -12.95 2.43 -10.35
CA LEU A 168 -12.39 2.30 -11.70
C LEU A 168 -10.95 1.79 -11.73
N LEU A 169 -10.33 1.58 -10.56
CA LEU A 169 -9.01 0.95 -10.41
C LEU A 169 -9.20 -0.55 -10.18
N SER A 170 -8.61 -1.38 -11.04
CA SER A 170 -8.60 -2.84 -10.84
C SER A 170 -7.48 -3.26 -9.88
N ASP A 171 -7.58 -4.46 -9.32
CA ASP A 171 -6.53 -5.03 -8.46
C ASP A 171 -5.15 -4.99 -9.10
N THR A 172 -5.04 -5.27 -10.41
CA THR A 172 -3.78 -5.14 -11.16
C THR A 172 -3.23 -3.71 -11.13
N ASP A 173 -4.09 -2.70 -11.27
CA ASP A 173 -3.65 -1.30 -11.21
C ASP A 173 -3.17 -0.95 -9.80
N LEU A 174 -3.90 -1.39 -8.77
CA LEU A 174 -3.53 -1.15 -7.37
C LEU A 174 -2.21 -1.81 -7.01
N MET A 175 -1.97 -3.05 -7.46
CA MET A 175 -0.69 -3.74 -7.25
C MET A 175 0.47 -3.06 -8.00
N GLU A 176 0.26 -2.60 -9.23
CA GLU A 176 1.25 -1.81 -9.97
C GLU A 176 1.59 -0.51 -9.23
N LEU A 177 0.57 0.18 -8.70
CA LEU A 177 0.72 1.40 -7.91
C LEU A 177 1.46 1.14 -6.59
N ILE A 178 1.19 0.02 -5.90
CA ILE A 178 1.95 -0.37 -4.70
C ILE A 178 3.41 -0.64 -5.03
N ALA A 179 3.69 -1.33 -6.14
CA ALA A 179 5.05 -1.70 -6.53
C ALA A 179 5.88 -0.52 -7.06
N GLY A 180 5.22 0.45 -7.72
CA GLY A 180 5.88 1.56 -8.41
C GLY A 180 5.78 2.92 -7.72
N SER A 181 4.89 3.11 -6.75
CA SER A 181 4.70 4.40 -6.09
C SER A 181 5.84 4.73 -5.13
N ALA A 182 6.41 5.91 -5.28
CA ALA A 182 7.33 6.51 -4.31
C ALA A 182 6.61 7.44 -3.31
N VAL A 183 5.28 7.56 -3.39
CA VAL A 183 4.51 8.47 -2.54
C VAL A 183 4.19 7.82 -1.21
N ASN A 184 4.81 8.33 -0.14
CA ASN A 184 4.50 7.92 1.24
C ASN A 184 3.01 8.11 1.52
N GLY A 185 2.35 7.07 2.07
CA GLY A 185 0.92 7.07 2.36
C GLY A 185 0.01 6.57 1.22
N ALA A 186 0.54 6.31 0.01
CA ALA A 186 -0.26 5.74 -1.07
C ALA A 186 -0.77 4.32 -0.73
N SER A 187 0.12 3.47 -0.19
CA SER A 187 -0.25 2.13 0.26
C SER A 187 -1.25 2.16 1.42
N GLU A 188 -1.19 3.17 2.30
CA GLU A 188 -2.18 3.37 3.36
C GLU A 188 -3.57 3.67 2.78
N ALA A 189 -3.66 4.54 1.77
CA ALA A 189 -4.92 4.85 1.10
C ALA A 189 -5.53 3.61 0.45
N ILE A 190 -4.69 2.76 -0.18
CA ILE A 190 -5.14 1.49 -0.75
C ILE A 190 -5.61 0.52 0.34
N ALA A 191 -4.91 0.43 1.47
CA ALA A 191 -5.28 -0.43 2.59
C ALA A 191 -6.61 -0.03 3.27
N LYS A 192 -7.00 1.25 3.18
CA LYS A 192 -8.26 1.80 3.70
C LYS A 192 -9.48 1.54 2.81
N ARG A 193 -9.32 1.00 1.59
CA ARG A 193 -10.43 0.73 0.68
C ARG A 193 -11.52 -0.13 1.34
N ALA A 194 -12.79 0.17 1.06
CA ALA A 194 -13.92 -0.55 1.68
C ALA A 194 -13.92 -2.06 1.44
N HIS A 195 -13.33 -2.52 0.32
CA HIS A 195 -13.09 -3.92 0.01
C HIS A 195 -11.69 -4.06 -0.58
N LEU A 196 -10.89 -4.99 -0.03
CA LEU A 196 -9.61 -5.40 -0.62
C LEU A 196 -9.63 -6.89 -0.91
N SER A 197 -9.19 -7.25 -2.11
CA SER A 197 -8.92 -8.63 -2.47
C SER A 197 -7.66 -9.13 -1.78
N SER A 198 -7.53 -10.46 -1.72
CA SER A 198 -6.37 -11.13 -1.16
C SER A 198 -5.06 -10.80 -1.84
N ASP A 199 -5.08 -10.51 -3.14
CA ASP A 199 -3.85 -10.27 -3.91
C ASP A 199 -3.33 -8.85 -3.65
N VAL A 200 -4.23 -7.86 -3.54
CA VAL A 200 -3.85 -6.50 -3.14
C VAL A 200 -3.42 -6.46 -1.67
N ALA A 201 -4.10 -7.20 -0.78
CA ALA A 201 -3.69 -7.32 0.61
C ALA A 201 -2.28 -7.92 0.76
N ASP A 202 -1.95 -8.95 -0.03
CA ASP A 202 -0.59 -9.52 -0.06
C ASP A 202 0.44 -8.52 -0.59
N ALA A 203 0.10 -7.75 -1.63
CA ALA A 203 0.96 -6.69 -2.14
C ALA A 203 1.23 -5.60 -1.08
N VAL A 204 0.21 -5.16 -0.34
CA VAL A 204 0.38 -4.21 0.78
C VAL A 204 1.26 -4.81 1.88
N ALA A 205 1.05 -6.07 2.27
CA ALA A 205 1.86 -6.71 3.32
C ALA A 205 3.35 -6.85 2.94
N ARG A 206 3.66 -6.95 1.64
CA ARG A 206 5.04 -7.03 1.13
C ARG A 206 5.79 -5.70 1.12
N THR A 207 5.11 -4.56 1.22
CA THR A 207 5.81 -3.26 1.29
C THR A 207 6.57 -3.09 2.60
N LEU A 208 6.20 -3.84 3.65
CA LEU A 208 6.69 -3.69 5.01
C LEU A 208 6.45 -2.28 5.59
N ASP A 209 5.51 -1.53 5.00
CA ASP A 209 5.05 -0.24 5.53
C ASP A 209 4.11 -0.49 6.71
N VAL A 210 4.59 -0.18 7.91
CA VAL A 210 3.87 -0.37 9.17
C VAL A 210 2.53 0.36 9.16
N ALA A 211 2.46 1.58 8.60
CA ALA A 211 1.22 2.35 8.57
C ALA A 211 0.20 1.70 7.61
N ALA A 212 0.64 1.24 6.43
CA ALA A 212 -0.23 0.57 5.48
C ALA A 212 -0.74 -0.78 6.04
N VAL A 213 0.13 -1.56 6.67
CA VAL A 213 -0.22 -2.85 7.29
C VAL A 213 -1.17 -2.66 8.47
N THR A 214 -0.96 -1.62 9.29
CA THR A 214 -1.88 -1.26 10.39
C THR A 214 -3.29 -1.00 9.86
N ASN A 215 -3.41 -0.22 8.79
CA ASN A 215 -4.70 0.03 8.13
C ASN A 215 -5.30 -1.24 7.52
N LEU A 216 -4.48 -2.10 6.91
CA LEU A 216 -4.92 -3.38 6.35
C LEU A 216 -5.49 -4.31 7.41
N LEU A 217 -4.83 -4.44 8.57
CA LEU A 217 -5.29 -5.25 9.69
C LEU A 217 -6.59 -4.73 10.29
N SER A 218 -6.69 -3.40 10.42
CA SER A 218 -7.87 -2.69 10.93
C SER A 218 -9.07 -2.72 9.98
N ASN A 219 -8.86 -3.11 8.71
CA ASN A 219 -9.91 -3.18 7.71
C ASN A 219 -10.69 -4.51 7.81
N PRO A 220 -11.96 -4.51 8.25
CA PRO A 220 -12.73 -5.74 8.47
C PRO A 220 -13.07 -6.46 7.16
N ASN A 221 -13.09 -5.74 6.04
CA ASN A 221 -13.47 -6.26 4.73
C ASN A 221 -12.26 -6.63 3.86
N ALA A 222 -11.04 -6.44 4.36
CA ALA A 222 -9.84 -6.90 3.69
C ALA A 222 -9.75 -8.43 3.78
N GLN A 223 -9.67 -9.09 2.62
CA GLN A 223 -9.41 -10.52 2.53
C GLN A 223 -7.92 -10.76 2.72
N ILE A 224 -7.52 -11.38 3.83
CA ILE A 224 -6.10 -11.68 4.12
C ILE A 224 -5.94 -13.20 4.14
N ARG A 225 -5.04 -13.73 3.30
CA ARG A 225 -4.73 -15.17 3.29
C ARG A 225 -3.91 -15.53 4.53
N GLU A 226 -3.96 -16.80 4.95
CA GLU A 226 -3.18 -17.27 6.11
C GLU A 226 -1.68 -17.02 5.94
N ASP A 227 -1.11 -17.26 4.75
CA ASP A 227 0.31 -17.04 4.47
C ASP A 227 0.71 -15.56 4.62
N THR A 228 -0.14 -14.65 4.12
CA THR A 228 0.06 -13.20 4.26
C THR A 228 -0.05 -12.77 5.72
N LEU A 229 -1.00 -13.32 6.47
CA LEU A 229 -1.13 -13.05 7.91
C LEU A 229 0.09 -13.58 8.68
N ASP A 230 0.60 -14.77 8.36
CA ASP A 230 1.81 -15.33 8.95
C ASP A 230 3.04 -14.44 8.67
N GLN A 231 3.11 -13.82 7.48
CA GLN A 231 4.13 -12.80 7.16
C GLN A 231 3.99 -11.55 8.03
N ILE A 232 2.78 -11.01 8.19
CA ILE A 232 2.53 -9.84 9.04
C ILE A 232 2.88 -10.15 10.51
N ILE A 233 2.53 -11.34 11.00
CA ILE A 233 2.88 -11.80 12.36
C ILE A 233 4.39 -11.88 12.55
N ASN A 234 5.16 -12.30 11.55
CA ASN A 234 6.63 -12.29 11.62
C ASN A 234 7.17 -10.86 11.75
N MET A 235 6.61 -9.91 11.01
CA MET A 235 7.01 -8.50 11.05
C MET A 235 6.64 -7.84 12.39
N ALA A 236 5.50 -8.20 12.97
CA ALA A 236 5.01 -7.61 14.22
C ALA A 236 5.84 -7.95 15.47
N VAL A 237 6.78 -8.90 15.38
CA VAL A 237 7.64 -9.27 16.53
C VAL A 237 8.43 -8.09 17.07
N ASP A 238 8.86 -7.20 16.19
CA ASP A 238 9.70 -6.04 16.51
C ASP A 238 8.95 -4.70 16.37
N GLU A 239 7.64 -4.73 16.05
CA GLU A 239 6.82 -3.55 15.74
C GLU A 239 5.58 -3.45 16.63
N ASP A 240 5.70 -2.75 17.76
CA ASP A 240 4.64 -2.61 18.79
C ASP A 240 3.32 -2.06 18.23
N LEU A 241 3.38 -1.19 17.23
CA LEU A 241 2.21 -0.59 16.58
C LEU A 241 1.29 -1.64 15.92
N LEU A 242 1.82 -2.82 15.59
CA LEU A 242 1.05 -3.90 14.94
C LEU A 242 0.38 -4.83 15.95
N HIS A 243 0.74 -4.77 17.23
CA HIS A 243 0.26 -5.72 18.24
C HIS A 243 -1.25 -5.61 18.47
N GLU A 244 -1.74 -4.40 18.73
CA GLU A 244 -3.17 -4.16 18.97
C GLU A 244 -4.05 -4.51 17.75
N PRO A 245 -3.76 -4.03 16.52
CA PRO A 245 -4.52 -4.41 15.32
C PRO A 245 -4.56 -5.92 15.07
N LEU A 246 -3.47 -6.64 15.38
CA LEU A 246 -3.43 -8.10 15.26
C LEU A 246 -4.33 -8.78 16.28
N VAL A 247 -4.31 -8.35 17.54
CA VAL A 247 -5.14 -8.92 18.61
C VAL A 247 -6.63 -8.70 18.37
N LEU A 248 -7.01 -7.54 17.83
CA LEU A 248 -8.41 -7.19 17.55
C LEU A 248 -9.00 -7.91 16.32
N ARG A 249 -8.18 -8.62 15.54
CA ARG A 249 -8.61 -9.29 14.32
C ARG A 249 -9.52 -10.49 14.63
N PRO A 250 -10.70 -10.61 14.00
CA PRO A 250 -11.55 -11.79 14.14
C PRO A 250 -10.97 -12.99 13.38
N ASN A 251 -11.38 -14.21 13.78
CA ASN A 251 -11.09 -15.47 13.09
C ASN A 251 -9.59 -15.83 12.96
N LEU A 252 -8.78 -15.47 13.96
CA LEU A 252 -7.39 -15.94 14.02
C LEU A 252 -7.33 -17.44 14.24
N SER A 253 -6.41 -18.12 13.54
CA SER A 253 -6.08 -19.50 13.84
C SER A 253 -5.45 -19.59 15.23
N MET A 254 -5.64 -20.71 15.94
CA MET A 254 -5.01 -20.93 17.26
C MET A 254 -3.48 -20.81 17.18
N ARG A 255 -2.89 -21.14 16.03
CA ARG A 255 -1.46 -20.96 15.77
C ARG A 255 -1.09 -19.47 15.75
N ALA A 256 -1.84 -18.64 15.05
CA ALA A 256 -1.62 -17.19 15.03
C ALA A 256 -1.80 -16.58 16.43
N VAL A 257 -2.87 -16.93 17.14
CA VAL A 257 -3.14 -16.45 18.50
C VAL A 257 -1.97 -16.72 19.44
N ARG A 258 -1.41 -17.94 19.42
CA ARG A 258 -0.27 -18.29 20.29
C ARG A 258 1.01 -17.54 19.93
N ARG A 259 1.30 -17.39 18.64
CA ARG A 259 2.45 -16.60 18.18
C ARG A 259 2.33 -15.15 18.63
N ILE A 260 1.16 -14.54 18.45
CA ILE A 260 0.85 -13.17 18.89
C ILE A 260 0.99 -13.05 20.42
N ALA A 261 0.37 -13.96 21.17
CA ALA A 261 0.44 -13.96 22.63
C ALA A 261 1.88 -14.02 23.18
N SER A 262 2.78 -14.77 22.52
CA SER A 262 4.19 -14.89 22.92
C SER A 262 4.93 -13.55 22.87
N PHE A 263 4.90 -12.84 21.73
CA PHE A 263 5.63 -11.58 21.62
C PHE A 263 4.92 -10.41 22.31
N VAL A 264 3.57 -10.38 22.32
CA VAL A 264 2.81 -9.33 23.04
C VAL A 264 3.01 -9.46 24.56
N ALA A 265 3.00 -10.67 25.12
CA ALA A 265 3.28 -10.87 26.54
C ALA A 265 4.71 -10.44 26.91
N ARG A 266 5.67 -10.68 26.01
CA ARG A 266 7.05 -10.22 26.19
C ARG A 266 7.14 -8.69 26.19
N ALA A 267 6.54 -8.03 25.20
CA ALA A 267 6.56 -6.57 25.07
C ALA A 267 5.87 -5.87 26.25
N LEU A 268 4.67 -6.31 26.63
CA LEU A 268 3.96 -5.75 27.79
C LEU A 268 4.70 -5.99 29.10
N LEU A 269 5.37 -7.14 29.25
CA LEU A 269 6.15 -7.41 30.45
C LEU A 269 7.39 -6.51 30.52
N GLU A 270 8.07 -6.28 29.41
CA GLU A 270 9.20 -5.34 29.35
C GLU A 270 8.77 -3.94 29.77
N GLN A 271 7.66 -3.44 29.22
CA GLN A 271 7.07 -2.15 29.60
C GLN A 271 6.68 -2.09 31.09
N LEU A 272 6.11 -3.15 31.65
CA LEU A 272 5.80 -3.23 33.09
C LEU A 272 7.05 -3.23 33.96
N LEU A 273 8.11 -3.92 33.54
CA LEU A 273 9.37 -4.01 34.28
C LEU A 273 10.17 -2.70 34.27
N GLU A 274 10.05 -1.91 33.20
CA GLU A 274 10.60 -0.55 33.12
C GLU A 274 9.87 0.44 34.04
N GLN A 275 8.54 0.33 34.14
CA GLN A 275 7.73 1.22 34.99
C GLN A 275 7.73 0.82 36.47
N SER A 276 8.23 -0.37 36.81
CA SER A 276 8.19 -0.91 38.17
C SER A 276 9.56 -0.90 38.85
N ASP A 277 9.54 -0.51 40.13
CA ASP A 277 10.72 -0.43 41.00
C ASP A 277 11.05 -1.82 41.62
N LEU A 278 11.15 -2.84 40.75
CA LEU A 278 11.44 -4.22 41.14
C LEU A 278 12.95 -4.49 41.18
N ASP A 279 13.39 -5.33 42.12
CA ASP A 279 14.76 -5.84 42.15
C ASP A 279 15.03 -6.84 41.02
N ASP A 280 16.29 -6.91 40.56
CA ASP A 280 16.70 -7.73 39.41
C ASP A 280 16.43 -9.23 39.57
N GLY A 281 16.36 -9.73 40.80
CA GLY A 281 16.02 -11.13 41.10
C GLY A 281 14.56 -11.42 40.80
N THR A 282 13.67 -10.54 41.28
CA THR A 282 12.23 -10.62 41.03
C THR A 282 11.91 -10.42 39.56
N ARG A 283 12.55 -9.45 38.87
CA ARG A 283 12.35 -9.22 37.43
C ARG A 283 12.59 -10.50 36.60
N LYS A 284 13.73 -11.18 36.83
CA LYS A 284 14.09 -12.42 36.11
C LYS A 284 13.12 -13.56 36.39
N GLN A 285 12.60 -13.68 37.62
CA GLN A 285 11.63 -14.72 37.95
C GLN A 285 10.27 -14.51 37.27
N VAL A 286 9.78 -13.26 37.23
CA VAL A 286 8.52 -12.93 36.55
C VAL A 286 8.64 -13.20 35.05
N GLN A 287 9.73 -12.74 34.42
CA GLN A 287 9.99 -12.96 32.99
C GLN A 287 10.06 -14.44 32.63
N LYS A 288 10.82 -15.21 33.40
CA LYS A 288 10.91 -16.66 33.19
C LYS A 288 9.55 -17.35 33.35
N LYS A 289 8.77 -17.02 34.37
CA LYS A 289 7.46 -17.64 34.60
C LYS A 289 6.43 -17.29 33.52
N VAL A 290 6.41 -16.05 33.03
CA VAL A 290 5.47 -15.62 31.98
C VAL A 290 5.81 -16.32 30.65
N LEU A 291 7.08 -16.29 30.23
CA LEU A 291 7.52 -16.96 29.01
C LEU A 291 7.28 -18.48 29.05
N GLU A 292 7.65 -19.14 30.17
CA GLU A 292 7.39 -20.57 30.33
C GLU A 292 5.90 -20.91 30.28
N ARG A 293 5.00 -20.02 30.72
CA ARG A 293 3.55 -20.26 30.70
C ARG A 293 2.97 -20.12 29.30
N VAL A 294 3.44 -19.13 28.54
CA VAL A 294 3.00 -18.90 27.16
C VAL A 294 3.53 -20.00 26.23
N GLU A 295 4.75 -20.48 26.45
CA GLU A 295 5.34 -21.61 25.73
C GLU A 295 4.70 -22.96 26.09
N LYS A 296 4.29 -23.17 27.35
CA LYS A 296 3.68 -24.44 27.81
C LYS A 296 2.25 -24.69 27.27
N GLU A 297 1.57 -23.69 26.72
CA GLU A 297 0.24 -23.85 26.09
C GLU A 297 0.29 -23.95 24.55
N ASP A 298 1.50 -24.08 24.00
CA ASP A 298 1.74 -24.24 22.58
C ASP A 298 1.55 -25.69 22.10
N ILE A 299 0.31 -26.02 21.72
CA ILE A 299 -0.05 -27.34 21.17
C ILE A 299 0.57 -27.57 19.77
N ASP A 300 1.32 -26.62 19.18
CA ASP A 300 2.15 -26.85 17.97
C ASP A 300 3.67 -26.68 18.19
N ALA A 301 4.13 -26.41 19.41
CA ALA A 301 5.55 -26.53 19.77
C ALA A 301 6.15 -27.96 19.72
N PRO A 302 5.42 -29.09 19.59
CA PRO A 302 6.09 -30.39 19.48
C PRO A 302 6.55 -30.73 18.06
N LYS A 303 6.17 -30.03 16.98
CA LYS A 303 6.56 -30.49 15.62
C LYS A 303 8.03 -30.25 15.29
N THR A 304 8.63 -29.14 15.74
CA THR A 304 10.06 -28.87 15.48
C THR A 304 10.93 -29.79 16.33
N ASP A 305 10.67 -29.92 17.63
CA ASP A 305 11.42 -30.83 18.51
C ASP A 305 11.21 -32.31 18.14
N ILE A 306 10.01 -32.75 17.77
CA ILE A 306 9.79 -34.12 17.27
C ILE A 306 10.53 -34.33 15.95
N LYS A 307 10.51 -33.38 15.02
CA LYS A 307 11.25 -33.51 13.75
C LYS A 307 12.76 -33.56 13.99
N LEU A 308 13.30 -32.69 14.85
CA LEU A 308 14.72 -32.70 15.20
C LEU A 308 15.12 -33.98 15.95
N ALA A 309 14.29 -34.47 16.87
CA ALA A 309 14.48 -35.76 17.54
C ALA A 309 14.39 -36.94 16.55
N THR A 310 13.50 -36.86 15.56
CA THR A 310 13.37 -37.85 14.48
C THR A 310 14.63 -37.86 13.60
N VAL A 311 15.21 -36.70 13.29
CA VAL A 311 16.47 -36.61 12.54
C VAL A 311 17.61 -37.25 13.32
N ARG A 312 17.73 -36.96 14.63
CA ARG A 312 18.73 -37.59 15.50
C ARG A 312 18.54 -39.11 15.54
N LYS A 313 17.32 -39.59 15.71
CA LYS A 313 16.98 -41.02 15.69
C LYS A 313 17.31 -41.69 14.35
N LEU A 314 16.99 -41.05 13.23
CA LEU A 314 17.34 -41.56 11.90
C LEU A 314 18.85 -41.64 11.69
N TYR A 315 19.62 -40.70 12.24
CA TYR A 315 21.08 -40.73 12.20
C TYR A 315 21.65 -41.86 13.07
N GLU A 316 21.16 -42.01 14.30
CA GLU A 316 21.55 -43.10 15.22
C GLU A 316 21.22 -44.48 14.63
N GLU A 317 20.10 -44.61 13.92
CA GLU A 317 19.70 -45.83 13.21
C GLU A 317 20.42 -46.02 11.85
N GLY A 318 21.26 -45.08 11.42
CA GLY A 318 21.96 -45.14 10.12
C GLY A 318 21.05 -44.99 8.89
N LYS A 319 19.82 -44.50 9.07
CA LYS A 319 18.79 -44.33 8.03
C LYS A 319 18.67 -42.89 7.51
N LEU A 320 19.55 -41.98 7.94
CA LEU A 320 19.62 -40.62 7.42
C LEU A 320 20.30 -40.63 6.04
N ASP A 321 19.58 -41.09 5.02
CA ASP A 321 20.04 -41.20 3.64
C ASP A 321 19.56 -40.01 2.76
N ASP A 322 19.96 -40.02 1.49
CA ASP A 322 19.60 -38.97 0.52
C ASP A 322 18.07 -38.74 0.43
N LYS A 323 17.30 -39.83 0.48
CA LYS A 323 15.84 -39.79 0.41
C LYS A 323 15.23 -39.21 1.68
N ALA A 324 15.81 -39.51 2.84
CA ALA A 324 15.39 -38.92 4.11
C ALA A 324 15.62 -37.41 4.10
N VAL A 325 16.80 -36.95 3.67
CA VAL A 325 17.11 -35.50 3.59
C VAL A 325 16.23 -34.80 2.55
N ALA A 326 15.97 -35.41 1.39
CA ALA A 326 15.07 -34.87 0.39
C ALA A 326 13.63 -34.68 0.91
N LYS A 327 13.15 -35.58 1.78
CA LYS A 327 11.84 -35.42 2.45
C LYS A 327 11.82 -34.31 3.49
N LEU A 328 12.96 -33.99 4.10
CA LEU A 328 13.09 -32.89 5.06
C LEU A 328 13.17 -31.53 4.35
N ALA A 329 13.66 -31.49 3.11
CA ALA A 329 13.81 -30.31 2.27
C ALA A 329 12.47 -29.81 1.67
N LEU A 330 11.51 -29.54 2.56
CA LEU A 330 10.19 -28.96 2.27
C LEU A 330 10.09 -27.53 2.85
N PRO A 331 9.11 -26.71 2.42
CA PRO A 331 8.84 -25.41 3.01
C PRO A 331 8.71 -25.51 4.55
N GLY A 332 9.49 -24.70 5.27
CA GLY A 332 9.57 -24.73 6.75
C GLY A 332 10.51 -25.79 7.34
N GLY A 333 11.27 -26.53 6.54
CA GLY A 333 12.20 -27.58 6.97
C GLY A 333 13.63 -27.14 7.32
N LYS A 334 13.93 -25.83 7.37
CA LYS A 334 15.29 -25.29 7.46
C LYS A 334 16.11 -25.86 8.62
N GLU A 335 15.53 -25.91 9.82
CA GLU A 335 16.21 -26.38 11.03
C GLU A 335 16.51 -27.89 10.97
N ALA A 336 15.57 -28.69 10.46
CA ALA A 336 15.74 -30.12 10.31
C ALA A 336 16.79 -30.48 9.26
N VAL A 337 16.83 -29.72 8.15
CA VAL A 337 17.85 -29.88 7.10
C VAL A 337 19.22 -29.43 7.61
N ALA A 338 19.32 -28.31 8.32
CA ALA A 338 20.57 -27.85 8.92
C ALA A 338 21.14 -28.89 9.91
N LEU A 339 20.28 -29.46 10.77
CA LEU A 339 20.67 -30.54 11.67
C LEU A 339 21.11 -31.80 10.92
N ALA A 340 20.37 -32.21 9.88
CA ALA A 340 20.73 -33.38 9.08
C ALA A 340 22.10 -33.22 8.39
N LEU A 341 22.34 -32.06 7.77
CA LEU A 341 23.62 -31.74 7.14
C LEU A 341 24.76 -31.70 8.16
N ALA A 342 24.53 -31.11 9.34
CA ALA A 342 25.52 -31.08 10.43
C ALA A 342 25.91 -32.48 10.91
N LEU A 343 24.93 -33.39 11.07
CA LEU A 343 25.20 -34.77 11.46
C LEU A 343 25.94 -35.56 10.37
N LEU A 344 25.59 -35.37 9.10
CA LEU A 344 26.24 -36.04 7.97
C LEU A 344 27.67 -35.54 7.72
N THR A 345 27.90 -34.23 7.87
CA THR A 345 29.23 -33.60 7.70
C THR A 345 30.08 -33.63 8.97
N LYS A 346 29.48 -34.00 10.12
CA LYS A 346 30.11 -33.98 11.46
C LYS A 346 30.58 -32.59 11.90
N GLU A 347 29.85 -31.56 11.47
CA GLU A 347 30.17 -30.16 11.75
C GLU A 347 29.13 -29.53 12.70
N PRO A 348 29.48 -28.44 13.41
CA PRO A 348 28.53 -27.79 14.32
C PRO A 348 27.29 -27.26 13.58
N VAL A 349 26.10 -27.52 14.11
CA VAL A 349 24.82 -27.09 13.52
C VAL A 349 24.79 -25.58 13.26
N GLN A 350 25.34 -24.78 14.18
CA GLN A 350 25.41 -23.32 14.05
C GLN A 350 26.23 -22.87 12.82
N LYS A 351 27.31 -23.60 12.51
CA LYS A 351 28.17 -23.31 11.35
C LYS A 351 27.43 -23.62 10.05
N ILE A 352 26.80 -24.80 9.96
CA ILE A 352 25.99 -25.20 8.80
C ILE A 352 24.80 -24.25 8.59
N ALA A 353 24.10 -23.86 9.67
CA ALA A 353 23.00 -22.92 9.61
C ALA A 353 23.45 -21.57 9.04
N LYS A 354 24.56 -21.01 9.54
CA LYS A 354 25.14 -19.74 9.05
C LYS A 354 25.53 -19.81 7.57
N ILE A 355 26.09 -20.93 7.12
CA ILE A 355 26.42 -21.15 5.70
C ILE A 355 25.15 -21.18 4.85
N ALA A 356 24.11 -21.88 5.31
CA ALA A 356 22.86 -21.99 4.57
C ALA A 356 22.07 -20.65 4.55
N GLU A 357 22.15 -19.87 5.62
CA GLU A 357 21.58 -18.52 5.72
C GLU A 357 22.27 -17.50 4.81
N SER A 358 23.51 -17.76 4.39
CA SER A 358 24.20 -16.94 3.39
C SER A 358 23.54 -17.00 2.00
N ARG A 359 22.59 -17.93 1.80
CA ARG A 359 21.85 -18.16 0.55
C ARG A 359 22.76 -18.30 -0.68
N SER A 360 24.00 -18.77 -0.48
CA SER A 360 24.94 -19.02 -1.56
C SER A 360 24.64 -20.40 -2.15
N PRO A 361 24.24 -20.49 -3.44
CA PRO A 361 23.94 -21.77 -4.07
C PRO A 361 25.17 -22.67 -4.11
N GLU A 362 26.37 -22.09 -4.32
CA GLU A 362 27.63 -22.83 -4.38
C GLU A 362 28.01 -23.40 -3.02
N ALA A 363 27.83 -22.63 -1.94
CA ALA A 363 28.12 -23.07 -0.58
C ALA A 363 27.19 -24.21 -0.15
N ILE A 364 25.87 -24.03 -0.34
CA ILE A 364 24.87 -25.05 0.00
C ILE A 364 25.11 -26.33 -0.80
N THR A 365 25.39 -26.20 -2.11
CA THR A 365 25.67 -27.33 -2.99
C THR A 365 26.92 -28.08 -2.54
N SER A 366 28.00 -27.38 -2.18
CA SER A 366 29.25 -27.99 -1.73
C SER A 366 29.08 -28.71 -0.38
N VAL A 367 28.28 -28.17 0.54
CA VAL A 367 27.94 -28.83 1.82
C VAL A 367 27.10 -30.10 1.59
N CYS A 368 26.13 -30.06 0.67
CA CYS A 368 25.37 -31.26 0.32
C CYS A 368 26.25 -32.34 -0.35
N TRP A 369 27.24 -31.92 -1.14
CA TRP A 369 28.23 -32.82 -1.73
C TRP A 369 29.11 -33.46 -0.65
N LEU A 370 29.62 -32.68 0.32
CA LEU A 370 30.36 -33.20 1.47
C LEU A 370 29.52 -34.19 2.30
N ALA A 371 28.22 -33.93 2.45
CA ALA A 371 27.26 -34.81 3.10
C ALA A 371 26.92 -36.07 2.27
N LYS A 372 27.55 -36.26 1.10
CA LYS A 372 27.33 -37.37 0.15
C LYS A 372 25.88 -37.47 -0.35
N LEU A 373 25.20 -36.34 -0.45
CA LEU A 373 23.83 -36.25 -0.98
C LEU A 373 23.83 -36.09 -2.50
N SER A 374 22.73 -36.43 -3.14
CA SER A 374 22.54 -36.23 -4.58
C SER A 374 22.30 -34.76 -4.90
N MET A 375 22.61 -34.36 -6.15
CA MET A 375 22.37 -32.98 -6.60
C MET A 375 20.88 -32.62 -6.60
N ARG A 376 19.98 -33.61 -6.71
CA ARG A 376 18.52 -33.38 -6.59
C ARG A 376 18.14 -32.95 -5.18
N THR A 377 18.73 -33.59 -4.18
CA THR A 377 18.57 -33.19 -2.78
C THR A 377 19.21 -31.82 -2.54
N ALA A 378 20.41 -31.58 -3.06
CA ALA A 378 21.05 -30.26 -2.97
C ALA A 378 20.18 -29.13 -3.56
N HIS A 379 19.53 -29.38 -4.70
CA HIS A 379 18.58 -28.44 -5.31
C HIS A 379 17.33 -28.21 -4.44
N ALA A 380 16.78 -29.25 -3.82
CA ALA A 380 15.67 -29.10 -2.86
C ALA A 380 16.09 -28.31 -1.60
N VAL A 381 17.31 -28.53 -1.12
CA VAL A 381 17.90 -27.79 0.00
C VAL A 381 18.08 -26.32 -0.36
N GLN A 382 18.60 -25.98 -1.54
CA GLN A 382 18.71 -24.59 -2.02
C GLN A 382 17.35 -23.87 -2.00
N LYS A 383 16.27 -24.54 -2.43
CA LYS A 383 14.91 -23.99 -2.35
C LYS A 383 14.44 -23.81 -0.90
N THR A 384 14.74 -24.75 -0.02
CA THR A 384 14.38 -24.69 1.40
C THR A 384 15.00 -23.47 2.09
N PHE A 385 16.23 -23.09 1.71
CA PHE A 385 16.92 -21.91 2.22
C PHE A 385 16.64 -20.62 1.43
N LEU A 386 15.68 -20.64 0.50
CA LEU A 386 15.22 -19.48 -0.27
C LEU A 386 16.33 -18.83 -1.10
N VAL A 387 17.19 -19.64 -1.73
CA VAL A 387 18.13 -19.15 -2.76
C VAL A 387 17.32 -18.55 -3.93
N PRO A 388 17.69 -17.35 -4.43
CA PRO A 388 17.02 -16.73 -5.58
C PRO A 388 16.94 -17.65 -6.80
N TYR A 389 15.79 -17.67 -7.47
CA TYR A 389 15.50 -18.64 -8.54
C TYR A 389 16.49 -18.57 -9.71
N ASP A 390 16.93 -17.36 -10.07
CA ASP A 390 17.93 -17.05 -11.10
C ASP A 390 19.34 -17.54 -10.75
N LYS A 391 19.61 -17.82 -9.47
CA LYS A 391 20.91 -18.26 -8.96
C LYS A 391 20.95 -19.75 -8.60
N LEU A 392 19.83 -20.47 -8.72
CA LEU A 392 19.77 -21.89 -8.37
C LEU A 392 20.72 -22.71 -9.25
N LEU A 393 21.54 -23.53 -8.62
CA LEU A 393 22.36 -24.52 -9.32
C LEU A 393 21.51 -25.74 -9.64
N LEU A 394 21.35 -26.01 -10.94
CA LEU A 394 20.57 -27.15 -11.45
C LEU A 394 21.46 -28.38 -11.66
N PRO A 395 20.92 -29.60 -11.49
CA PRO A 395 21.66 -30.83 -11.79
C PRO A 395 22.06 -30.91 -13.27
N ARG A 396 23.32 -31.23 -13.56
CA ARG A 396 23.81 -31.53 -14.91
C ARG A 396 23.34 -32.94 -15.30
N GLY A 397 22.74 -33.10 -16.48
CA GLY A 397 22.18 -34.39 -16.92
C GLY A 397 21.06 -34.93 -16.02
N GLY A 398 20.51 -34.11 -15.12
CA GLY A 398 19.45 -34.49 -14.19
C GLY A 398 19.90 -35.18 -12.90
N PHE A 399 21.20 -35.45 -12.72
CA PHE A 399 21.75 -36.15 -11.54
C PHE A 399 23.08 -35.60 -11.04
N ASP A 400 23.96 -35.12 -11.93
CA ASP A 400 25.33 -34.73 -11.58
C ASP A 400 25.40 -33.32 -11.00
N TYR A 401 26.41 -33.09 -10.17
CA TYR A 401 26.74 -31.76 -9.67
C TYR A 401 27.23 -30.86 -10.82
N PRO A 402 26.73 -29.60 -10.92
CA PRO A 402 27.14 -28.71 -11.99
C PRO A 402 28.52 -28.07 -11.77
N LEU A 403 29.03 -28.10 -10.54
CA LEU A 403 30.34 -27.59 -10.14
C LEU A 403 31.42 -28.67 -10.30
N GLU A 404 32.62 -28.27 -10.71
CA GLU A 404 33.79 -29.15 -10.70
C GLU A 404 34.21 -29.46 -9.25
N GLU A 405 34.71 -30.67 -9.00
CA GLU A 405 35.15 -31.10 -7.65
C GLU A 405 36.15 -30.13 -7.03
N LYS A 406 37.13 -29.65 -7.81
CA LYS A 406 38.11 -28.64 -7.35
C LYS A 406 37.45 -27.38 -6.81
N LYS A 407 36.37 -26.93 -7.44
CA LYS A 407 35.62 -25.74 -7.01
C LYS A 407 34.81 -26.02 -5.74
N MET A 408 34.25 -27.22 -5.60
CA MET A 408 33.54 -27.61 -4.38
C MET A 408 34.49 -27.75 -3.19
N VAL A 409 35.67 -28.34 -3.38
CA VAL A 409 36.73 -28.41 -2.35
C VAL A 409 37.16 -27.01 -1.92
N TRP A 410 37.45 -26.13 -2.88
CA TRP A 410 37.79 -24.74 -2.58
C TRP A 410 36.70 -24.00 -1.80
N GLN A 411 35.42 -24.21 -2.14
CA GLN A 411 34.31 -23.65 -1.39
C GLN A 411 34.24 -24.19 0.04
N LEU A 412 34.46 -25.48 0.25
CA LEU A 412 34.48 -26.08 1.59
C LEU A 412 35.62 -25.51 2.44
N GLU A 413 36.83 -25.42 1.88
CA GLU A 413 38.00 -24.81 2.56
C GLU A 413 37.75 -23.35 2.93
N PHE A 414 37.15 -22.57 2.03
CA PHE A 414 36.78 -21.17 2.28
C PHE A 414 35.78 -21.04 3.44
N LEU A 415 34.89 -22.01 3.61
CA LEU A 415 33.91 -22.09 4.70
C LEU A 415 34.49 -22.75 5.97
N GLY A 416 35.77 -23.13 5.94
CA GLY A 416 36.48 -23.80 7.02
C GLY A 416 36.02 -25.23 7.28
N LEU A 417 35.50 -25.93 6.27
CA LEU A 417 35.08 -27.33 6.32
C LEU A 417 36.17 -28.20 5.67
N SER A 418 36.60 -29.30 6.32
CA SER A 418 37.57 -30.23 5.70
C SER A 418 36.85 -31.24 4.80
N SER A 419 37.47 -31.59 3.67
CA SER A 419 36.95 -32.57 2.70
C SER A 419 37.62 -33.95 2.79
N ASP A 420 38.37 -34.23 3.87
CA ASP A 420 39.16 -35.48 4.05
C ASP A 420 38.33 -36.78 4.06
#